data_AF-A0A9D2NM68-F1
#
_entry.id   AF-A0A9D2NM68-F1
#
_cell.length_a   1.000
_cell.length_b   1.000
_cell.length_c   1.000
_cell.angle_alpha   90.00
_cell.angle_beta   90.00
_cell.angle_gamma   90.00
#
_symmetry.space_group_name_H-M   'P 1'
#
loop_
_entity.id
_entity.type
_entity.pdbx_description
1 polymer ?
#
loop_
_entity_poly.entity_id
_entity_poly.type
_entity_poly.pdbx_seq_one_letter_code
_entity_poly.pdbx_strand_id
1 'polypeptide(L)'
;MCTTISSEGSGTRRFPDAPPASVGWNLGLNPYTARTAEAYWYFQWLCRKDISIYMTILDGQSPAVTPYQSHELLKLYPWLELTEESFDYCQKRDGPYSKKSLIIPRSRIEAILCDVAKNVISGALSLPDALKKGQEDMTALFKSYGYPKPLHFLP
;
A
#
# COMPACT_ATOMS: atom_id res chain seq x y z
N MET A 1 1.64 1.38 6.90
CA MET A 1 1.26 0.06 7.46
C MET A 1 1.42 -1.07 6.45
N CYS A 2 2.63 -1.61 6.38
CA CYS A 2 2.94 -2.79 5.59
C CYS A 2 2.70 -4.01 6.50
N THR A 3 1.65 -4.80 6.27
CA THR A 3 1.32 -5.92 7.16
C THR A 3 1.01 -7.16 6.33
N THR A 4 2.05 -7.84 5.89
CA THR A 4 1.96 -9.27 5.56
C THR A 4 2.65 -10.03 6.68
N ILE A 5 1.91 -10.26 7.76
CA ILE A 5 2.34 -11.07 8.89
C ILE A 5 1.60 -12.40 8.75
N SER A 6 2.33 -13.49 8.52
CA SER A 6 1.76 -14.84 8.56
C SER A 6 1.57 -15.23 10.03
N SER A 7 0.34 -15.60 10.42
CA SER A 7 0.02 -16.00 11.79
C SER A 7 0.09 -17.53 11.93
N GLU A 8 1.25 -18.04 12.34
CA GLU A 8 1.34 -19.35 13.00
C GLU A 8 1.68 -19.11 14.47
N GLY A 9 0.73 -19.38 15.37
CA GLY A 9 0.93 -19.46 16.82
C GLY A 9 1.76 -18.32 17.46
N SER A 10 1.20 -17.11 17.57
CA SER A 10 1.75 -15.99 18.37
C SER A 10 3.17 -15.51 18.07
N GLY A 11 3.71 -15.76 16.87
CA GLY A 11 4.98 -15.19 16.42
C GLY A 11 4.81 -14.34 15.16
N THR A 12 5.31 -13.10 15.18
CA THR A 12 5.41 -12.26 13.98
C THR A 12 6.74 -12.52 13.28
N ARG A 13 6.71 -13.10 12.07
CA ARG A 13 7.92 -13.36 11.26
C ARG A 13 7.89 -12.58 9.95
N ARG A 14 9.07 -12.15 9.49
CA ARG A 14 9.29 -11.53 8.18
C ARG A 14 8.95 -12.50 7.04
N PHE A 15 8.35 -11.97 5.98
CA PHE A 15 8.11 -12.73 4.75
C PHE A 15 9.46 -12.96 4.02
N PRO A 16 9.83 -14.21 3.68
CA PRO A 16 11.20 -14.55 3.28
C PRO A 16 11.61 -14.06 1.88
N ASP A 17 10.70 -14.06 0.90
CA ASP A 17 11.11 -14.02 -0.51
C ASP A 17 10.60 -12.80 -1.31
N ALA A 18 9.80 -11.91 -0.70
CA ALA A 18 9.29 -10.72 -1.38
C ALA A 18 9.11 -9.55 -0.42
N PRO A 19 9.50 -8.31 -0.83
CA PRO A 19 9.23 -7.13 -0.03
C PRO A 19 7.72 -6.96 0.13
N PRO A 20 7.22 -6.71 1.35
CA PRO A 20 5.80 -6.60 1.57
C PRO A 20 5.28 -5.29 0.99
N ALA A 21 3.99 -5.26 0.68
CA ALA A 21 3.37 -4.10 0.06
C ALA A 21 3.20 -2.98 1.09
N SER A 22 3.70 -1.79 0.78
CA SER A 22 3.43 -0.59 1.58
C SER A 22 1.95 -0.21 1.45
N VAL A 23 1.18 -0.52 2.48
CA VAL A 23 -0.24 -0.13 2.62
C VAL A 23 -0.35 0.94 3.69
N GLY A 24 -1.34 1.82 3.65
CA GLY A 24 -1.52 2.83 4.68
C GLY A 24 -2.54 3.88 4.29
N TRP A 25 -2.95 4.66 5.29
CA TRP A 25 -3.85 5.77 5.12
C TRP A 25 -3.05 7.06 4.97
N ASN A 26 -3.48 7.92 4.06
CA ASN A 26 -2.92 9.25 3.88
C ASN A 26 -4.03 10.27 4.15
N LEU A 27 -3.67 11.37 4.81
CA LEU A 27 -4.55 12.51 4.99
C LEU A 27 -4.34 13.48 3.83
N GLY A 28 -5.41 13.75 3.08
CA GLY A 28 -5.40 14.70 1.97
C GLY A 28 -6.13 15.99 2.35
N LEU A 29 -5.59 17.12 1.90
CA LEU A 29 -6.25 18.42 2.02
C LEU A 29 -6.81 18.83 0.66
N ASN A 30 -8.08 19.24 0.63
CA ASN A 30 -8.66 19.82 -0.57
C ASN A 30 -8.01 21.20 -0.82
N PRO A 31 -7.36 21.45 -1.98
CA PRO A 31 -6.71 22.72 -2.26
C PRO A 31 -7.68 23.93 -2.30
N TYR A 32 -8.97 23.68 -2.46
CA TYR A 32 -10.01 24.72 -2.53
C TYR A 32 -10.66 25.04 -1.18
N THR A 33 -10.16 24.48 -0.07
CA THR A 33 -10.72 24.78 1.24
C THR A 33 -10.41 26.21 1.67
N ALA A 34 -11.40 26.89 2.26
CA ALA A 34 -11.20 28.21 2.87
C ALA A 34 -10.49 28.13 4.24
N ARG A 35 -10.40 26.92 4.83
CA ARG A 35 -9.87 26.68 6.19
C ARG A 35 -8.57 25.89 6.18
N THR A 36 -7.65 26.31 5.31
CA THR A 36 -6.35 25.65 5.14
C THR A 36 -5.55 25.71 6.43
N ALA A 37 -5.52 26.87 7.10
CA ALA A 37 -4.77 27.06 8.34
C ALA A 37 -5.24 26.09 9.43
N GLU A 38 -6.54 26.02 9.70
CA GLU A 38 -7.08 25.14 10.74
C GLU A 38 -6.82 23.66 10.45
N ALA A 39 -6.87 23.25 9.17
CA ALA A 39 -6.51 21.89 8.78
C ALA A 39 -5.04 21.58 9.03
N TYR A 40 -4.13 22.53 8.76
CA TYR A 40 -2.71 22.38 9.10
C TYR A 40 -2.49 22.27 10.61
N TRP A 41 -3.17 23.09 11.41
CA TRP A 41 -3.12 23.01 12.87
C TRP A 41 -3.61 21.65 13.37
N TYR A 42 -4.67 21.11 12.77
CA TYR A 42 -5.17 19.77 13.08
C TYR A 42 -4.14 18.68 12.75
N PHE A 43 -3.50 18.72 11.57
CA PHE A 43 -2.44 17.77 11.22
C PHE A 43 -1.24 17.87 12.14
N GLN A 44 -0.84 19.08 12.51
CA GLN A 44 0.24 19.30 13.49
C GLN A 44 -0.12 18.70 14.84
N TRP A 45 -1.34 18.95 15.33
CA TRP A 45 -1.84 18.37 16.58
C TRP A 45 -1.84 16.84 16.55
N LEU A 46 -2.33 16.25 15.46
CA LEU A 46 -2.38 14.79 15.28
C LEU A 46 -0.98 14.14 15.29
N CYS A 47 0.01 14.83 14.73
CA CYS A 47 1.40 14.37 14.68
C CYS A 47 2.22 14.68 15.94
N ARG A 48 1.64 15.32 16.97
CA ARG A 48 2.35 15.54 18.23
C ARG A 48 2.69 14.22 18.90
N LYS A 49 3.82 14.17 19.61
CA LYS A 49 4.34 12.96 20.26
C LYS A 49 3.32 12.33 21.20
N ASP A 50 2.72 13.12 22.09
CA ASP A 50 1.69 12.70 23.03
C ASP A 50 0.51 12.06 22.31
N ILE A 51 -0.07 12.76 21.34
CA ILE A 51 -1.23 12.28 20.56
C ILE A 51 -0.89 11.01 19.77
N SER A 52 0.27 10.97 19.12
CA SER A 52 0.70 9.80 18.33
C SER A 52 0.88 8.53 19.17
N ILE A 53 1.33 8.67 20.43
CA ILE A 53 1.42 7.54 21.37
C ILE A 53 0.02 7.04 21.73
N TYR A 54 -0.90 7.95 22.06
CA TYR A 54 -2.29 7.56 22.35
C TYR A 54 -2.95 6.88 21.15
N MET A 55 -2.77 7.39 19.94
CA MET A 55 -3.32 6.74 18.74
C MET A 55 -2.71 5.37 18.49
N THR A 56 -1.40 5.21 18.73
CA THR A 56 -0.78 3.87 18.66
C THR A 56 -1.41 2.90 19.65
N ILE A 57 -1.69 3.34 20.87
CA ILE A 57 -2.29 2.48 21.91
C ILE A 57 -3.74 2.10 21.54
N LEU A 58 -4.50 3.01 20.96
CA LEU A 58 -5.91 2.80 20.64
C LEU A 58 -6.12 2.04 19.32
N ASP A 59 -5.40 2.44 18.27
CA ASP A 59 -5.60 1.95 16.90
C ASP A 59 -4.52 0.94 16.45
N GLY A 60 -3.47 0.73 17.26
CA GLY A 60 -2.31 -0.10 16.89
C GLY A 60 -1.42 0.50 15.80
N GLN A 61 -1.69 1.74 15.36
CA GLN A 61 -0.97 2.44 14.30
C GLN A 61 -0.76 3.90 14.67
N SER A 62 0.31 4.51 14.15
CA SER A 62 0.64 5.90 14.40
C SER A 62 0.73 6.72 13.12
N PRO A 63 0.30 7.99 13.12
CA PRO A 63 0.58 8.94 12.05
C PRO A 63 2.06 9.40 12.04
N ALA A 64 2.81 9.15 13.12
CA ALA A 64 4.21 9.54 13.30
C ALA A 64 5.12 8.34 13.60
N VAL A 65 6.42 8.46 13.33
CA VAL A 65 7.41 7.39 13.60
C VAL A 65 7.77 7.32 15.09
N THR A 66 7.64 8.41 15.83
CA THR A 66 8.09 8.51 17.23
C THR A 66 7.58 7.40 18.17
N PRO A 67 6.33 6.92 18.09
CA PRO A 67 5.85 5.84 18.97
C PRO A 67 6.57 4.50 18.77
N TYR A 68 7.07 4.22 17.56
CA TYR A 68 7.77 2.96 17.27
C TYR A 68 9.12 2.84 18.00
N GLN A 69 9.72 3.98 18.36
CA GLN A 69 11.00 4.07 19.07
C GLN A 69 10.82 4.24 20.59
N SER A 70 9.58 4.27 21.10
CA SER A 70 9.32 4.46 22.52
C SER A 70 9.57 3.16 23.29
N HIS A 71 10.53 3.18 24.22
CA HIS A 71 10.86 2.02 25.03
C HIS A 71 9.68 1.48 25.86
N GLU A 72 8.79 2.38 26.30
CA GLU A 72 7.57 2.00 27.03
C GLU A 72 6.58 1.28 26.11
N LEU A 73 6.40 1.77 24.88
CA LEU A 73 5.51 1.13 23.91
C LEU A 73 6.09 -0.18 23.40
N LEU A 74 7.40 -0.27 23.17
CA LEU A 74 8.05 -1.51 22.74
C LEU A 74 7.95 -2.63 23.79
N LYS A 75 7.89 -2.29 25.08
CA LYS A 75 7.60 -3.28 26.13
C LYS A 75 6.19 -3.83 26.05
N LEU A 76 5.21 -3.00 25.69
CA LEU A 76 3.79 -3.39 25.60
C LEU A 76 3.44 -4.00 24.24
N TYR A 77 4.11 -3.55 23.18
CA TYR A 77 3.85 -3.87 21.78
C TYR A 77 5.18 -4.18 21.05
N PRO A 78 5.82 -5.33 21.32
CA PRO A 78 7.16 -5.63 20.77
C PRO A 78 7.21 -5.71 19.24
N TRP A 79 6.08 -6.00 18.58
CA TRP A 79 5.98 -6.05 17.12
C TRP A 79 6.10 -4.68 16.44
N LEU A 80 6.08 -3.56 17.19
CA LEU A 80 6.28 -2.23 16.63
C LEU A 80 7.69 -2.07 16.03
N GLU A 81 8.71 -2.70 16.62
CA GLU A 81 10.08 -2.70 16.09
C GLU A 81 10.13 -3.32 14.68
N LEU A 82 9.53 -4.52 14.53
CA LEU A 82 9.39 -5.19 13.22
C LEU A 82 8.56 -4.37 12.22
N THR A 83 7.61 -3.58 12.72
CA THR A 83 6.78 -2.71 11.89
C THR A 83 7.58 -1.52 11.37
N GLU A 84 8.41 -0.89 12.19
CA GLU A 84 9.31 0.19 11.77
C GLU A 84 10.36 -0.33 10.78
N GLU A 85 11.00 -1.46 11.07
CA GLU A 85 11.93 -2.12 10.13
C GLU A 85 11.29 -2.38 8.76
N SER A 86 9.99 -2.73 8.74
CA SER A 86 9.25 -2.95 7.49
C SER A 86 9.23 -1.73 6.59
N PHE A 87 9.26 -0.52 7.14
CA PHE A 87 9.18 0.69 6.34
C PHE A 87 10.38 0.85 5.38
N ASP A 88 11.54 0.29 5.72
CA ASP A 88 12.75 0.40 4.91
C ASP A 88 12.74 -0.50 3.67
N TYR A 89 12.06 -1.65 3.73
CA TYR A 89 12.05 -2.63 2.64
C TYR A 89 10.69 -2.81 1.97
N CYS A 90 9.62 -2.20 2.48
CA CYS A 90 8.31 -2.27 1.83
C CYS A 90 8.26 -1.50 0.52
N GLN A 91 7.70 -2.13 -0.51
CA GLN A 91 7.57 -1.51 -1.82
C GLN A 91 6.20 -0.84 -1.98
N LYS A 92 6.21 0.39 -2.51
CA LYS A 92 4.99 1.06 -2.95
C LYS A 92 4.48 0.38 -4.21
N ARG A 93 3.16 0.21 -4.27
CA ARG A 93 2.49 -0.24 -5.51
C ARG A 93 2.40 0.94 -6.46
N ASP A 94 3.45 1.16 -7.23
CA ASP A 94 3.46 2.17 -8.29
C ASP A 94 2.72 1.64 -9.52
N GLY A 95 1.65 2.32 -9.89
CA GLY A 95 0.94 2.05 -11.14
C GLY A 95 1.70 2.64 -12.33
N PRO A 96 1.36 2.25 -13.56
CA PRO A 96 1.90 2.86 -14.77
C PRO A 96 1.47 4.32 -14.85
N TYR A 97 2.29 5.22 -14.31
CA TYR A 97 2.07 6.67 -14.32
C TYR A 97 2.94 7.33 -15.38
N SER A 98 2.37 8.26 -16.13
CA SER A 98 3.13 9.14 -17.00
C SER A 98 2.40 10.47 -17.11
N LYS A 99 3.15 11.58 -16.98
CA LYS A 99 2.64 12.97 -16.93
C LYS A 99 1.75 13.36 -18.12
N LYS A 100 1.76 12.58 -19.21
CA LYS A 100 1.02 12.82 -20.46
C LYS A 100 0.09 11.67 -20.87
N SER A 101 -0.30 10.77 -19.96
CA SER A 101 -1.31 9.74 -20.28
C SER A 101 -2.43 9.67 -19.28
N LEU A 102 -3.52 9.07 -19.77
CA LEU A 102 -4.57 8.54 -18.93
C LEU A 102 -3.95 7.58 -17.91
N ILE A 103 -4.26 7.83 -16.65
CA ILE A 103 -3.85 6.98 -15.55
C ILE A 103 -4.77 5.76 -15.57
N ILE A 104 -4.19 4.56 -15.72
CA ILE A 104 -4.97 3.33 -15.58
C ILE A 104 -5.39 3.23 -14.11
N PRO A 105 -6.70 3.18 -13.80
CA PRO A 105 -7.14 3.03 -12.42
C PRO A 105 -6.62 1.72 -11.84
N ARG A 106 -6.00 1.77 -10.65
CA ARG A 106 -5.46 0.59 -9.95
C ARG A 106 -6.51 -0.51 -9.80
N SER A 107 -7.76 -0.13 -9.49
CA SER A 107 -8.87 -1.08 -9.36
C SER A 107 -9.11 -1.93 -10.62
N ARG A 108 -8.83 -1.42 -11.82
CA ARG A 108 -8.97 -2.20 -13.06
C ARG A 108 -7.86 -3.23 -13.22
N ILE A 109 -6.63 -2.88 -12.86
CA ILE A 109 -5.49 -3.80 -12.86
C ILE A 109 -5.72 -4.89 -11.81
N GLU A 110 -6.09 -4.48 -10.59
CA GLU A 110 -6.35 -5.39 -9.48
C GLU A 110 -7.54 -6.32 -9.76
N ALA A 111 -8.59 -5.84 -10.43
CA ALA A 111 -9.71 -6.69 -10.84
C ALA A 111 -9.27 -7.85 -11.75
N ILE A 112 -8.44 -7.58 -12.75
CA ILE A 112 -7.91 -8.63 -13.65
C ILE A 112 -7.07 -9.64 -12.86
N LEU A 113 -6.18 -9.17 -11.98
CA LEU A 113 -5.37 -10.06 -11.14
C LEU A 113 -6.24 -10.90 -10.19
N CYS A 114 -7.27 -10.31 -9.59
CA CYS A 114 -8.24 -11.01 -8.76
C CYS A 114 -8.99 -12.08 -9.54
N ASP A 115 -9.38 -11.80 -10.79
CA ASP A 115 -10.10 -12.77 -11.62
C ASP A 115 -9.20 -13.94 -12.02
N VAL A 116 -7.92 -13.70 -12.32
CA VAL A 116 -6.94 -14.77 -12.53
C VAL A 116 -6.84 -15.66 -11.29
N ALA A 117 -6.66 -15.06 -10.10
CA ALA A 117 -6.56 -15.80 -8.85
C ALA A 117 -7.84 -16.60 -8.56
N LYS A 118 -9.02 -16.00 -8.74
CA LYS A 118 -10.30 -16.69 -8.56
C LYS A 118 -10.46 -17.88 -9.50
N ASN A 119 -10.10 -17.73 -10.78
CA ASN A 119 -10.22 -18.81 -11.76
C ASN A 119 -9.32 -20.00 -11.43
N VAL A 120 -8.11 -19.74 -10.91
CA VAL A 120 -7.19 -20.79 -10.47
C VAL A 120 -7.70 -21.46 -9.18
N ILE A 121 -8.09 -20.68 -8.18
CA ILE A 121 -8.55 -21.20 -6.87
C ILE A 121 -9.85 -21.99 -7.00
N SER A 122 -10.78 -21.55 -7.85
CA SER A 122 -12.04 -22.26 -8.10
C SER A 122 -11.89 -23.49 -9.02
N GLY A 123 -10.71 -23.71 -9.61
CA GLY A 123 -10.47 -24.78 -10.57
C GLY A 123 -11.16 -24.59 -11.93
N ALA A 124 -11.69 -23.39 -12.21
CA ALA A 124 -12.36 -23.09 -13.47
C ALA A 124 -11.41 -23.07 -14.68
N LEU A 125 -10.15 -22.70 -14.46
CA LEU A 125 -9.09 -22.71 -15.48
C LEU A 125 -7.81 -23.33 -14.90
N SER A 126 -7.01 -23.95 -15.78
CA SER A 126 -5.64 -24.33 -15.44
C SER A 126 -4.79 -23.09 -15.17
N LEU A 127 -3.73 -23.22 -14.36
CA LEU A 127 -2.83 -22.11 -14.06
C LEU A 127 -2.26 -21.46 -15.34
N PRO A 128 -1.75 -22.21 -16.35
CA PRO A 128 -1.30 -21.62 -17.60
C PRO A 128 -2.39 -20.85 -18.36
N ASP A 129 -3.61 -21.40 -18.42
CA ASP A 129 -4.71 -20.78 -19.17
C ASP A 129 -5.23 -19.52 -18.48
N ALA A 130 -5.32 -19.54 -17.15
CA ALA A 130 -5.69 -18.37 -16.35
C ALA A 130 -4.66 -17.24 -16.51
N LEU A 131 -3.37 -17.56 -16.49
CA LEU A 131 -2.30 -16.58 -16.72
C LEU A 131 -2.33 -16.02 -18.14
N LYS A 132 -2.54 -16.87 -19.14
CA LYS A 132 -2.64 -16.44 -20.54
C LYS A 132 -3.81 -15.48 -20.74
N LYS A 133 -4.99 -15.83 -20.23
CA LYS A 133 -6.17 -14.97 -20.28
C LYS A 133 -5.93 -13.64 -19.55
N GLY A 134 -5.36 -13.68 -18.35
CA GLY A 134 -5.01 -12.48 -17.60
C GLY A 134 -4.02 -11.57 -18.34
N GLN A 135 -3.05 -12.15 -19.04
CA GLN A 135 -2.10 -11.40 -19.86
C GLN A 135 -2.78 -10.74 -21.07
N GLU A 136 -3.72 -11.43 -21.72
CA GLU A 136 -4.52 -10.88 -22.83
C GLU A 136 -5.39 -9.71 -22.35
N ASP A 137 -6.11 -9.88 -21.25
CA ASP A 137 -6.97 -8.86 -20.64
C ASP A 137 -6.16 -7.63 -20.20
N MET A 138 -4.99 -7.85 -19.58
CA MET A 138 -4.11 -6.77 -19.17
C MET A 138 -3.53 -6.04 -20.40
N THR A 139 -3.14 -6.76 -21.44
CA THR A 139 -2.65 -6.15 -22.69
C THR A 139 -3.74 -5.31 -23.36
N ALA A 140 -4.98 -5.79 -23.40
CA ALA A 140 -6.12 -5.04 -23.92
C ALA A 140 -6.40 -3.78 -23.10
N LEU A 141 -6.35 -3.88 -21.76
CA LEU A 141 -6.47 -2.73 -20.86
C LEU A 141 -5.39 -1.69 -21.16
N PHE A 142 -4.12 -2.09 -21.20
CA PHE A 142 -3.01 -1.18 -21.48
C PHE A 142 -3.14 -0.52 -22.87
N LYS A 143 -3.53 -1.27 -23.90
CA LYS A 143 -3.83 -0.72 -25.23
C LYS A 143 -4.93 0.34 -25.20
N SER A 144 -6.01 0.12 -24.45
CA SER A 144 -7.11 1.10 -24.34
C SER A 144 -6.71 2.43 -23.70
N TYR A 145 -5.58 2.46 -22.97
CA TYR A 145 -4.99 3.66 -22.36
C TYR A 145 -3.77 4.19 -23.15
N GLY A 146 -3.49 3.65 -24.34
CA GLY A 146 -2.47 4.15 -25.26
C GLY A 146 -1.05 3.59 -25.04
N TYR A 147 -0.93 2.37 -24.51
CA TYR A 147 0.35 1.65 -24.39
C TYR A 147 0.53 0.58 -25.51
N PRO A 148 1.78 0.23 -25.90
CA PRO A 148 3.04 0.84 -25.50
C PRO A 148 3.26 2.19 -26.20
N LYS A 149 3.86 3.15 -25.49
CA LYS A 149 4.14 4.47 -26.06
C LYS A 149 5.39 4.41 -26.95
N PRO A 150 5.47 5.22 -28.01
CA PRO A 150 6.71 5.43 -28.75
C PRO A 150 7.83 5.89 -27.81
N LEU A 151 9.06 5.43 -28.04
CA LEU A 151 10.26 5.73 -27.25
C LEU A 151 10.46 7.22 -26.93
N HIS A 152 9.94 8.14 -27.76
CA HIS A 152 10.01 9.59 -27.57
C HIS A 152 9.21 10.16 -26.38
N PHE A 153 8.40 9.35 -25.68
CA PHE A 153 7.62 9.76 -24.49
C PHE A 153 8.14 9.20 -23.17
N LEU A 154 9.27 8.48 -23.18
CA LEU A 154 9.99 8.10 -21.97
C LEU A 154 10.92 9.26 -21.58
N PRO A 155 10.91 9.72 -20.31
CA PRO A 155 11.83 10.76 -19.83
C PRO A 155 13.28 10.27 -19.79
#